data_AF-A0A2V8S166-F1
#
_entry.id   AF-A0A2V8S166-F1
#
_cell.length_a   1.000
_cell.length_b   1.000
_cell.length_c   1.000
_cell.angle_alpha   90.00
_cell.angle_beta   90.00
_cell.angle_gamma   90.00
#
_symmetry.space_group_name_H-M   'P 1'
#
loop_
_entity.id
_entity.type
_entity.pdbx_description
1 polymer ?
#
loop_
_entity_poly.entity_id
_entity_poly.type
_entity_poly.pdbx_seq_one_letter_code
_entity_poly.pdbx_strand_id
1 'polypeptide(L)'
;MSIVDGKPRSASAAVSEQARLAVLKRDDFINFVRRNPDVALEMVSAISHRLRRTDELLRQRASRNVNEEADARLTLADRMADLIAEFGGSWKFIGAAIGFLALWVMMNTLLLRDKGFDPFPYVLLNLVLGMITGLQAPIIMMSQNRQGGKDRLRADLDYQVNLKNELSLAELLRRLDVLESERLPTLFAEQNERLLKATQKQLAPADGANESRSA
;
A
#
# COMPACT_ATOMS: atom_id res chain seq x y z
N MET A 1 -6.87 22.06 -4.24
CA MET A 1 -6.00 23.05 -3.56
C MET A 1 -6.64 24.41 -3.72
N SER A 2 -6.91 25.15 -2.63
CA SER A 2 -7.69 26.40 -2.69
C SER A 2 -7.20 27.43 -3.71
N ILE A 3 -5.87 27.52 -3.94
CA ILE A 3 -5.28 28.45 -4.93
C ILE A 3 -5.54 28.02 -6.38
N VAL A 4 -5.83 26.74 -6.62
CA VAL A 4 -6.14 26.17 -7.93
C VAL A 4 -7.65 26.15 -8.15
N ASP A 5 -8.42 25.59 -7.21
CA ASP A 5 -9.86 25.35 -7.36
C ASP A 5 -10.77 26.50 -6.87
N GLY A 6 -10.22 27.45 -6.10
CA GLY A 6 -10.98 28.60 -5.58
C GLY A 6 -11.88 28.28 -4.40
N LYS A 7 -11.81 27.06 -3.87
CA LYS A 7 -12.60 26.64 -2.70
C LYS A 7 -12.02 27.22 -1.40
N PRO A 8 -12.81 27.25 -0.32
CA PRO A 8 -12.31 27.63 1.01
C PRO A 8 -11.07 26.82 1.41
N ARG A 9 -10.21 27.42 2.26
CA ARG A 9 -9.01 26.76 2.77
C ARG A 9 -9.41 25.48 3.51
N SER A 10 -8.70 24.38 3.24
CA SER A 10 -8.95 23.08 3.88
C SER A 10 -8.35 22.95 5.28
N ALA A 11 -7.53 23.92 5.71
CA ALA A 11 -6.86 23.93 7.01
C ALA A 11 -6.42 25.35 7.38
N SER A 12 -6.24 25.59 8.68
CA SER A 12 -5.64 26.80 9.24
C SER A 12 -4.13 26.58 9.43
N ALA A 13 -3.34 27.64 9.27
CA ALA A 13 -1.91 27.62 9.54
C ALA A 13 -1.57 28.74 10.52
N ALA A 14 -0.78 28.41 11.55
CA ALA A 14 -0.23 29.35 12.51
C ALA A 14 1.30 29.24 12.50
N VAL A 15 1.98 30.34 12.81
CA VAL A 15 3.44 30.42 12.82
C VAL A 15 3.94 29.96 14.19
N SER A 16 4.77 28.91 14.24
CA SER A 16 5.34 28.37 15.49
C SER A 16 6.62 29.08 15.94
N GLU A 17 7.31 29.75 15.02
CA GLU A 17 8.61 30.39 15.22
C GLU A 17 8.80 31.55 14.22
N GLN A 18 9.74 32.46 14.47
CA GLN A 18 9.88 33.66 13.64
C GLN A 18 10.13 33.31 12.15
N ALA A 19 9.17 33.64 11.29
CA ALA A 19 9.17 33.24 9.88
C ALA A 19 9.03 34.45 8.93
N ARG A 20 9.72 34.38 7.79
CA ARG A 20 9.50 35.28 6.64
C ARG A 20 8.79 34.51 5.54
N LEU A 21 7.72 35.07 5.00
CA LEU A 21 6.85 34.42 4.01
C LEU A 21 6.84 35.22 2.71
N ALA A 22 6.95 34.51 1.59
CA ALA A 22 6.68 35.07 0.27
C ALA A 22 5.20 34.87 -0.07
N VAL A 23 4.52 35.93 -0.54
CA VAL A 23 3.10 35.89 -0.89
C VAL A 23 2.96 35.83 -2.40
N LEU A 24 2.30 34.78 -2.89
CA LEU A 24 1.93 34.65 -4.30
C LEU A 24 0.41 34.84 -4.45
N LYS A 25 -0.01 35.85 -5.22
CA LYS A 25 -1.43 36.09 -5.47
C LYS A 25 -1.97 35.04 -6.45
N ARG A 26 -3.28 34.76 -6.35
CA ARG A 26 -3.95 33.79 -7.22
C ARG A 26 -3.82 34.17 -8.69
N ASP A 27 -4.06 35.43 -9.04
CA ASP A 27 -4.04 35.87 -10.44
C ASP A 27 -2.65 35.76 -11.04
N ASP A 28 -1.62 36.13 -10.27
CA ASP A 28 -0.21 35.98 -10.67
C ASP A 28 0.15 34.50 -10.88
N PHE A 29 -0.28 33.63 -9.96
CA PHE A 29 -0.09 32.19 -10.07
C PHE A 29 -0.77 31.59 -11.32
N ILE A 30 -2.04 31.93 -11.57
CA ILE A 30 -2.78 31.42 -12.73
C ILE A 30 -2.17 31.92 -14.04
N ASN A 31 -1.78 33.18 -14.11
CA ASN A 31 -1.09 33.73 -15.28
C ASN A 31 0.27 33.07 -15.52
N PHE A 32 1.02 32.80 -14.45
CA PHE A 32 2.29 32.09 -14.53
C PHE A 32 2.13 30.66 -15.07
N VAL A 33 1.16 29.90 -14.54
CA VAL A 33 0.88 28.52 -14.99
C VAL A 33 0.40 28.50 -16.45
N ARG A 34 -0.42 29.47 -16.87
CA ARG A 34 -0.86 29.59 -18.28
C ARG A 34 0.29 29.85 -19.25
N ARG A 35 1.32 30.59 -18.81
CA ARG A 35 2.50 30.91 -19.63
C ARG A 35 3.54 29.78 -19.64
N ASN A 36 3.51 28.88 -18.65
CA ASN A 36 4.49 27.82 -18.47
C ASN A 36 3.78 26.45 -18.28
N PRO A 37 3.36 25.80 -19.38
CA PRO A 37 2.60 24.54 -19.30
C PRO A 37 3.38 23.39 -18.64
N ASP A 38 4.71 23.39 -18.71
CA ASP A 38 5.56 22.38 -18.03
C ASP A 38 5.36 22.39 -16.51
N VAL A 39 5.12 23.57 -15.93
CA VAL A 39 4.83 23.71 -14.49
C VAL A 39 3.50 23.04 -14.13
N ALA A 40 2.51 23.09 -15.03
CA ALA A 40 1.22 22.43 -14.81
C ALA A 40 1.38 20.89 -14.78
N LEU A 41 2.21 20.34 -15.67
CA LEU A 41 2.55 18.91 -15.71
C LEU A 41 3.28 18.47 -14.45
N GLU A 42 4.27 19.24 -13.99
CA GLU A 42 4.99 19.05 -12.72
C GLU A 42 4.02 19.03 -11.53
N MET A 43 3.09 19.99 -11.47
CA MET A 43 2.06 20.03 -10.44
C MET A 43 1.11 18.83 -10.46
N VAL A 44 0.69 18.37 -11.65
CA VAL A 44 -0.14 17.17 -11.80
C VAL A 44 0.62 15.93 -11.32
N SER A 45 1.90 15.81 -11.66
CA SER A 45 2.77 14.74 -11.18
C SER A 45 2.89 14.76 -9.65
N ALA A 46 3.15 15.93 -9.05
CA ALA A 46 3.26 16.09 -7.61
C ALA A 46 1.94 15.76 -6.87
N ILE A 47 0.79 16.14 -7.43
CA ILE A 47 -0.52 15.79 -6.88
C ILE A 47 -0.77 14.29 -7.01
N SER A 48 -0.46 13.68 -8.16
CA SER A 48 -0.59 12.24 -8.39
C SER A 48 0.25 11.44 -7.39
N HIS A 49 1.51 11.84 -7.18
CA HIS A 49 2.38 11.24 -6.17
C HIS A 49 1.82 11.36 -4.75
N ARG A 50 1.29 12.54 -4.38
CA ARG A 50 0.67 12.75 -3.06
C ARG A 50 -0.60 11.94 -2.88
N LEU A 51 -1.43 11.82 -3.93
CA LEU A 51 -2.66 11.04 -3.90
C LEU A 51 -2.34 9.55 -3.72
N ARG A 52 -1.40 9.02 -4.51
CA ARG A 52 -0.91 7.63 -4.38
C ARG A 52 -0.39 7.35 -2.97
N ARG A 53 0.47 8.24 -2.44
CA ARG A 53 0.99 8.10 -1.07
C ARG A 53 -0.11 8.16 -0.01
N THR A 54 -1.12 9.00 -0.20
CA THR A 54 -2.25 9.10 0.73
C THR A 54 -3.10 7.83 0.69
N ASP A 55 -3.35 7.29 -0.50
CA ASP A 55 -4.12 6.05 -0.68
C ASP A 55 -3.39 4.84 -0.07
N GLU A 56 -2.06 4.76 -0.21
CA GLU A 56 -1.23 3.76 0.46
C GLU A 56 -1.34 3.83 1.99
N LEU A 57 -1.27 5.04 2.57
CA LEU A 57 -1.41 5.23 4.02
C LEU A 57 -2.82 4.88 4.52
N LEU A 58 -3.85 5.22 3.76
CA LEU A 58 -5.23 4.83 4.07
C LEU A 58 -5.42 3.32 4.02
N ARG A 59 -4.83 2.65 3.02
CA ARG A 59 -4.85 1.19 2.90
C ARG A 59 -4.19 0.50 4.10
N GLN A 60 -3.02 0.97 4.51
CA GLN A 60 -2.34 0.43 5.70
C GLN A 60 -3.20 0.59 6.96
N ARG A 61 -3.84 1.76 7.14
CA ARG A 61 -4.74 1.98 8.29
C ARG A 61 -5.97 1.09 8.24
N ALA A 62 -6.62 0.95 7.08
CA ALA A 62 -7.79 0.09 6.93
C ALA A 62 -7.44 -1.38 7.24
N SER A 63 -6.33 -1.89 6.68
CA SER A 63 -5.85 -3.25 6.96
C SER A 63 -5.55 -3.47 8.44
N ARG A 64 -4.89 -2.49 9.09
CA ARG A 64 -4.58 -2.55 10.51
C ARG A 64 -5.83 -2.53 11.38
N ASN A 65 -6.79 -1.66 11.07
CA ASN A 65 -8.04 -1.55 11.80
C ASN A 65 -8.84 -2.86 11.75
N VAL A 66 -8.92 -3.51 10.59
CA VAL A 66 -9.58 -4.82 10.43
C VAL A 66 -8.91 -5.91 11.28
N ASN A 67 -7.57 -5.91 11.35
CA ASN A 67 -6.86 -6.83 12.25
C ASN A 67 -7.13 -6.53 13.73
N GLU A 68 -7.12 -5.26 14.13
CA GLU A 68 -7.40 -4.84 15.50
C GLU A 68 -8.83 -5.20 15.93
N GLU A 69 -9.82 -5.02 15.05
CA GLU A 69 -11.20 -5.42 15.30
C GLU A 69 -11.35 -6.95 15.39
N ALA A 70 -10.62 -7.70 14.55
CA ALA A 70 -10.62 -9.16 14.61
C ALA A 70 -9.98 -9.68 15.91
N ASP A 71 -8.89 -9.05 16.37
CA ASP A 71 -8.21 -9.42 17.62
C ASP A 71 -9.01 -9.01 18.87
N ALA A 72 -9.74 -7.90 18.81
CA ALA A 72 -10.63 -7.44 19.88
C ALA A 72 -11.80 -8.42 20.13
N ARG A 73 -12.19 -9.20 19.11
CA ARG A 73 -13.27 -10.20 19.22
C ARG A 73 -12.80 -11.57 19.71
N LEU A 74 -11.49 -11.77 19.94
CA LEU A 74 -10.96 -13.06 20.39
C LEU A 74 -11.33 -13.34 21.85
N THR A 75 -11.96 -14.49 22.09
CA THR A 75 -12.19 -14.99 23.44
C THR A 75 -10.88 -15.47 24.08
N LEU A 76 -10.87 -15.64 25.40
CA LEU A 76 -9.73 -16.25 26.10
C LEU A 76 -9.44 -17.67 25.60
N ALA A 77 -10.50 -18.45 25.30
CA ALA A 77 -10.37 -19.79 24.74
C ALA A 77 -9.71 -19.77 23.36
N ASP A 78 -10.06 -18.80 22.51
CA ASP A 78 -9.43 -18.63 21.20
C ASP A 78 -7.93 -18.34 21.30
N ARG A 79 -7.55 -17.46 22.23
CA ARG A 79 -6.14 -17.11 22.48
C ARG A 79 -5.34 -18.31 22.97
N MET A 80 -5.93 -19.13 23.86
CA MET A 80 -5.29 -20.36 24.33
C MET A 80 -5.18 -21.41 23.22
N ALA A 81 -6.21 -21.55 22.38
CA ALA A 81 -6.19 -22.44 21.23
C ALA A 81 -5.09 -22.07 20.22
N ASP A 82 -4.90 -20.78 19.93
CA ASP A 82 -3.81 -20.30 19.07
C ASP A 82 -2.44 -20.60 19.67
N LEU A 83 -2.26 -20.38 20.97
CA LEU A 83 -1.01 -20.67 21.67
C LEU A 83 -0.68 -22.17 21.64
N ILE A 84 -1.68 -23.04 21.87
CA ILE A 84 -1.51 -24.50 21.82
C ILE A 84 -1.16 -24.95 20.40
N ALA A 85 -1.80 -24.38 19.38
CA ALA A 85 -1.51 -24.71 17.98
C ALA A 85 -0.09 -24.27 17.57
N GLU A 86 0.34 -23.07 17.97
CA GLU A 86 1.67 -22.53 17.68
C GLU A 86 2.77 -23.32 18.42
N PHE A 87 2.55 -23.65 19.70
CA PHE A 87 3.48 -24.45 20.49
C PHE A 87 3.61 -25.89 19.96
N GLY A 88 2.48 -26.52 19.61
CA GLY A 88 2.45 -27.87 19.05
C GLY A 88 3.14 -28.00 17.69
N GLY A 89 3.25 -26.91 16.92
CA GLY A 89 3.91 -26.88 15.61
C GLY A 89 5.44 -26.69 15.65
N SER A 90 6.04 -26.51 16.83
CA SER A 90 7.47 -26.19 16.94
C SER A 90 8.37 -27.44 16.89
N TRP A 91 9.45 -27.39 16.11
CA TRP A 91 10.48 -28.44 16.07
C TRP A 91 11.12 -28.73 17.43
N LYS A 92 11.24 -27.72 18.30
CA LYS A 92 11.76 -27.91 19.67
C LYS A 92 10.79 -28.70 20.54
N PHE A 93 9.49 -28.50 20.38
CA PHE A 93 8.46 -29.24 21.09
C PHE A 93 8.46 -30.71 20.66
N ILE A 94 8.55 -30.98 19.35
CA ILE A 94 8.64 -32.34 18.82
C ILE A 94 9.85 -33.08 19.41
N GLY A 95 11.03 -32.44 19.42
CA GLY A 95 12.23 -33.03 20.02
C GLY A 95 12.09 -33.30 21.52
N ALA A 96 11.51 -32.37 22.28
CA ALA A 96 11.26 -32.54 23.71
C ALA A 96 10.24 -33.67 23.98
N ALA A 97 9.18 -33.78 23.17
CA ALA A 97 8.18 -34.83 23.29
C ALA A 97 8.77 -36.23 23.02
N ILE A 98 9.60 -36.37 21.98
CA ILE A 98 10.31 -37.62 21.68
C ILE A 98 11.27 -37.98 22.83
N GLY A 99 12.02 -37.01 23.35
CA GLY A 99 12.91 -37.22 24.48
C GLY A 99 12.17 -37.64 25.75
N PHE A 100 11.03 -37.00 26.05
CA PHE A 100 10.16 -37.37 27.17
C PHE A 100 9.61 -38.79 27.01
N LEU A 101 9.12 -39.15 25.83
CA LEU A 101 8.62 -40.51 25.54
C LEU A 101 9.73 -41.55 25.74
N ALA A 102 10.93 -41.31 25.20
CA ALA A 102 12.07 -42.20 25.36
C ALA A 102 12.47 -42.35 26.83
N LEU A 103 12.49 -41.25 27.59
CA LEU A 103 12.80 -41.25 29.03
C LEU A 103 11.74 -42.02 29.82
N TRP A 104 10.45 -41.82 29.52
CA TRP A 104 9.33 -42.51 30.18
C TRP A 104 9.41 -44.02 29.98
N VAL A 105 9.64 -44.45 28.74
CA VAL A 105 9.83 -45.87 28.40
C VAL A 105 11.05 -46.40 29.14
N MET A 106 12.20 -45.75 29.02
CA MET A 106 13.44 -46.19 29.68
C MET A 106 13.27 -46.35 31.20
N MET A 107 12.60 -45.40 31.87
CA MET A 107 12.36 -45.44 33.30
C MET A 107 11.44 -46.59 33.72
N ASN A 108 10.34 -46.81 32.99
CA ASN A 108 9.39 -47.89 33.30
C ASN A 108 9.91 -49.29 32.91
N THR A 109 10.70 -49.43 31.84
CA THR A 109 11.23 -50.75 31.40
C THR A 109 12.48 -51.18 32.17
N LEU A 110 13.40 -50.25 32.44
CA LEU A 110 14.73 -50.59 32.97
C LEU A 110 14.85 -50.34 34.48
N LEU A 111 14.26 -49.25 34.98
CA LEU A 111 14.48 -48.80 36.37
C LEU A 111 13.43 -49.38 37.35
N LEU A 112 12.20 -49.62 36.92
CA LEU A 112 11.08 -50.02 37.79
C LEU A 112 10.55 -51.44 37.50
N ARG A 113 11.40 -52.39 37.09
CA ARG A 113 10.99 -53.75 36.66
C ARG A 113 9.99 -54.47 37.59
N ASP A 114 10.12 -54.34 38.91
CA ASP A 114 9.26 -55.05 39.89
C ASP A 114 8.10 -54.20 40.45
N LYS A 115 8.08 -52.89 40.18
CA LYS A 115 7.04 -51.93 40.63
C LYS A 115 6.75 -50.90 39.54
N GLY A 116 6.58 -51.37 38.31
CA GLY A 116 6.36 -50.50 37.15
C GLY A 116 5.10 -49.68 37.34
N PHE A 117 5.24 -48.34 37.32
CA PHE A 117 4.11 -47.42 37.40
C PHE A 117 3.23 -47.53 36.14
N ASP A 118 3.85 -47.73 34.98
CA ASP A 118 3.20 -47.99 33.69
C ASP A 118 3.97 -49.09 32.94
N PRO A 119 3.76 -50.38 33.25
CA PRO A 119 4.45 -51.49 32.58
C PRO A 119 4.05 -51.60 31.10
N PHE A 120 4.92 -52.18 30.27
CA PHE A 120 4.59 -52.52 28.89
C PHE A 120 3.28 -53.33 28.85
N PRO A 121 2.24 -52.89 28.10
CA PRO A 121 2.27 -52.02 26.91
C PRO A 121 2.00 -50.50 27.10
N TYR A 122 2.25 -49.91 28.28
CA TYR A 122 2.13 -48.47 28.57
C TYR A 122 0.72 -47.89 28.42
N VAL A 123 -0.25 -48.45 29.15
CA VAL A 123 -1.67 -48.05 29.04
C VAL A 123 -1.88 -46.61 29.49
N LEU A 124 -1.19 -46.15 30.54
CA LEU A 124 -1.36 -44.79 31.06
C LEU A 124 -0.81 -43.76 30.07
N LEU A 125 0.39 -44.02 29.53
CA LEU A 125 0.99 -43.16 28.51
C LEU A 125 0.08 -43.05 27.28
N ASN A 126 -0.43 -44.18 26.78
CA ASN A 126 -1.35 -44.20 25.64
C ASN A 126 -2.65 -43.46 25.92
N LEU A 127 -3.21 -43.59 27.11
CA LEU A 127 -4.42 -42.88 27.51
C LEU A 127 -4.20 -41.36 27.49
N VAL A 128 -3.11 -40.88 28.10
CA VAL A 128 -2.78 -39.44 28.14
C VAL A 128 -2.52 -38.91 26.72
N LEU A 129 -1.73 -39.62 25.91
CA LEU A 129 -1.45 -39.22 24.53
C LEU A 129 -2.73 -39.16 23.69
N GLY A 130 -3.63 -40.14 23.88
CA GLY A 130 -4.92 -40.19 23.20
C GLY A 130 -5.83 -39.02 23.54
N MET A 131 -5.92 -38.64 24.83
CA MET A 131 -6.69 -37.48 25.25
C MET A 131 -6.14 -36.18 24.65
N ILE A 132 -4.82 -35.99 24.66
CA ILE A 132 -4.17 -34.81 24.08
C ILE A 132 -4.44 -34.75 22.56
N THR A 133 -4.21 -35.86 21.86
CA THR A 133 -4.38 -35.96 20.40
C THR A 133 -5.84 -35.71 19.99
N GLY A 134 -6.80 -36.23 20.76
CA GLY A 134 -8.24 -36.04 20.50
C GLY A 134 -8.67 -34.57 20.59
N LEU A 135 -8.09 -33.80 21.51
CA LEU A 135 -8.30 -32.35 21.64
C LEU A 135 -7.52 -31.54 20.60
N GLN A 136 -6.40 -32.06 20.11
CA GLN A 136 -5.49 -31.33 19.24
C GLN A 136 -6.10 -31.01 17.86
N ALA A 137 -6.78 -31.98 17.22
CA ALA A 137 -7.38 -31.79 15.90
C ALA A 137 -8.42 -30.64 15.83
N PRO A 138 -9.43 -30.56 16.72
CA PRO A 138 -10.39 -29.45 16.71
C PRO A 138 -9.76 -28.11 17.10
N ILE A 139 -8.78 -28.09 18.01
CA ILE A 139 -8.05 -26.85 18.37
C ILE A 139 -7.30 -26.31 17.15
N ILE A 140 -6.57 -27.17 16.44
CA ILE A 140 -5.88 -26.81 15.20
C ILE A 140 -6.88 -26.33 14.16
N MET A 141 -8.00 -27.04 13.97
CA MET A 141 -9.03 -26.67 12.99
C MET A 141 -9.69 -25.32 13.33
N MET A 142 -9.94 -25.03 14.61
CA MET A 142 -10.47 -23.74 15.06
C MET A 142 -9.48 -22.60 14.79
N SER A 143 -8.19 -22.81 15.10
CA SER A 143 -7.12 -21.85 14.82
C SER A 143 -6.98 -21.60 13.31
N GLN A 144 -6.97 -22.67 12.51
CA GLN A 144 -6.91 -22.59 11.05
C GLN A 144 -8.12 -21.87 10.45
N ASN A 145 -9.34 -22.19 10.88
CA ASN A 145 -10.56 -21.54 10.39
C ASN A 145 -10.56 -20.04 10.70
N ARG A 146 -10.05 -19.65 11.88
CA ARG A 146 -9.87 -18.25 12.26
C ARG A 146 -8.81 -17.54 11.40
N GLN A 147 -7.64 -18.15 11.20
CA GLN A 147 -6.59 -17.60 10.34
C GLN A 147 -7.08 -17.44 8.88
N GLY A 148 -7.74 -18.47 8.33
CA GLY A 148 -8.33 -18.42 6.98
C GLY A 148 -9.38 -17.32 6.82
N GLY A 149 -10.17 -17.03 7.87
CA GLY A 149 -11.09 -15.89 7.89
C GLY A 149 -10.38 -14.55 7.78
N LYS A 150 -9.28 -14.36 8.52
CA LYS A 150 -8.43 -13.14 8.45
C LYS A 150 -7.79 -13.00 7.07
N ASP A 151 -7.25 -14.08 6.53
CA ASP A 151 -6.61 -14.09 5.21
C ASP A 151 -7.60 -13.75 4.10
N ARG A 152 -8.83 -14.28 4.17
CA ARG A 152 -9.89 -13.95 3.20
C ARG A 152 -10.28 -12.47 3.22
N LEU A 153 -10.43 -11.88 4.40
CA LEU A 153 -10.72 -10.44 4.53
C LEU A 153 -9.58 -9.58 3.99
N ARG A 154 -8.33 -9.94 4.28
CA ARG A 154 -7.15 -9.24 3.75
C ARG A 154 -7.10 -9.34 2.22
N ALA A 155 -7.35 -10.52 1.66
CA ALA A 155 -7.41 -10.73 0.22
C ALA A 155 -8.51 -9.89 -0.46
N ASP A 156 -9.69 -9.78 0.16
CA ASP A 156 -10.79 -8.96 -0.37
C ASP A 156 -10.43 -7.46 -0.38
N LEU A 157 -9.84 -6.96 0.71
CA LEU A 157 -9.35 -5.57 0.76
C LEU A 157 -8.30 -5.29 -0.30
N ASP A 158 -7.35 -6.21 -0.47
CA ASP A 158 -6.30 -6.09 -1.48
C ASP A 158 -6.87 -6.11 -2.90
N TYR A 159 -7.88 -6.96 -3.14
CA TYR A 159 -8.60 -7.01 -4.41
C TYR A 159 -9.32 -5.68 -4.70
N GLN A 160 -10.07 -5.14 -3.74
CA GLN A 160 -10.79 -3.86 -3.92
C GLN A 160 -9.83 -2.70 -4.24
N VAL A 161 -8.68 -2.65 -3.56
CA VAL A 161 -7.67 -1.63 -3.85
C VAL A 161 -7.07 -1.81 -5.24
N ASN A 162 -6.76 -3.05 -5.63
CA ASN A 162 -6.21 -3.31 -6.95
C ASN A 162 -7.17 -2.89 -8.06
N LEU A 163 -8.46 -3.22 -7.91
CA LEU A 163 -9.50 -2.79 -8.84
C LEU A 163 -9.60 -1.25 -8.92
N LYS A 164 -9.58 -0.57 -7.78
CA LYS A 164 -9.61 0.90 -7.73
C LYS A 164 -8.39 1.51 -8.42
N ASN A 165 -7.22 0.92 -8.26
CA ASN A 165 -5.99 1.36 -8.93
C ASN A 165 -6.08 1.17 -10.44
N GLU A 166 -6.60 0.03 -10.89
CA GLU A 166 -6.80 -0.27 -12.32
C GLU A 166 -7.76 0.73 -12.98
N LEU A 167 -8.90 1.01 -12.33
CA LEU A 167 -9.84 2.03 -12.80
C LEU A 167 -9.22 3.43 -12.83
N SER A 168 -8.46 3.79 -11.80
CA SER A 168 -7.77 5.08 -11.73
C SER A 168 -6.72 5.22 -12.83
N LEU A 169 -5.99 4.13 -13.14
CA LEU A 169 -5.01 4.09 -14.22
C LEU A 169 -5.69 4.24 -15.58
N ALA A 170 -6.78 3.52 -15.82
CA ALA A 170 -7.55 3.62 -17.06
C ALA A 170 -8.07 5.05 -17.30
N GLU A 171 -8.59 5.70 -16.25
CA GLU A 171 -9.02 7.11 -16.33
C GLU A 171 -7.85 8.07 -16.61
N LEU A 172 -6.68 7.83 -16.01
CA LEU A 172 -5.47 8.62 -16.30
C LEU A 172 -5.02 8.46 -17.75
N LEU A 173 -4.99 7.22 -18.27
CA LEU A 173 -4.63 6.94 -19.66
C LEU A 173 -5.60 7.63 -20.62
N ARG A 174 -6.91 7.53 -20.37
CA ARG A 174 -7.93 8.20 -21.19
C ARG A 174 -7.75 9.72 -21.24
N ARG A 175 -7.39 10.35 -20.11
CA ARG A 175 -7.10 11.79 -20.08
C ARG A 175 -5.83 12.15 -20.83
N LEU A 176 -4.84 11.26 -20.82
CA LEU A 176 -3.59 11.43 -21.55
C LEU A 176 -3.84 11.34 -23.06
N ASP A 177 -4.66 10.39 -23.53
CA ASP A 177 -5.07 10.27 -24.92
C ASP A 177 -5.82 11.53 -25.43
N VAL A 178 -6.71 12.09 -24.60
CA VAL A 178 -7.41 13.35 -24.93
C VAL A 178 -6.42 14.52 -25.03
N LEU A 179 -5.47 14.63 -24.10
CA LEU A 179 -4.43 15.66 -24.15
C LEU A 179 -3.55 15.50 -25.40
N GLU A 180 -3.16 14.27 -25.73
CA GLU A 180 -2.36 13.99 -26.93
C GLU A 180 -3.12 14.37 -28.20
N SER A 181 -4.37 13.94 -28.34
CA SER A 181 -5.17 14.20 -29.55
C SER A 181 -5.57 15.67 -29.73
N GLU A 182 -5.84 16.42 -28.66
CA GLU A 182 -6.30 17.81 -28.78
C GLU A 182 -5.15 18.85 -28.76
N ARG A 183 -4.11 18.63 -27.95
CA ARG A 183 -3.06 19.65 -27.72
C ARG A 183 -1.83 19.50 -28.60
N LEU A 184 -1.39 18.28 -28.93
CA LEU A 184 -0.19 18.13 -29.78
C LEU A 184 -0.39 18.74 -31.18
N PRO A 185 -1.51 18.49 -31.90
CA PRO A 185 -1.68 19.01 -33.25
C PRO A 185 -1.72 20.54 -33.28
N THR A 186 -2.32 21.16 -32.27
CA THR A 186 -2.40 22.63 -32.16
C THR A 186 -1.03 23.24 -31.87
N LEU A 187 -0.21 22.60 -31.02
CA LEU A 187 1.18 23.02 -30.77
C LEU A 187 2.06 22.89 -32.01
N PHE A 188 1.94 21.80 -32.77
CA PHE A 188 2.65 21.64 -34.04
C PHE A 188 2.23 22.67 -35.09
N ALA A 189 0.93 22.99 -35.17
CA ALA A 189 0.42 24.03 -36.06
C ALA A 189 0.98 25.42 -35.70
N GLU A 190 0.95 25.81 -34.42
CA GLU A 190 1.54 27.07 -33.95
C GLU A 190 3.05 27.14 -34.22
N GLN A 191 3.79 26.06 -33.96
CA GLN A 191 5.23 25.97 -34.22
C GLN A 191 5.54 26.17 -35.71
N ASN A 192 4.83 25.46 -36.59
CA ASN A 192 5.02 25.59 -38.03
C ASN A 192 4.71 27.01 -38.53
N GLU A 193 3.66 27.64 -38.01
CA GLU A 193 3.31 29.01 -38.38
C GLU A 193 4.39 30.03 -37.93
N ARG A 194 4.96 29.84 -36.73
CA ARG A 194 6.06 30.67 -36.22
C ARG A 194 7.32 30.51 -37.06
N LEU A 195 7.65 29.28 -37.46
CA LEU A 195 8.78 29.00 -38.35
C LEU A 195 8.58 29.69 -39.70
N LEU A 196 7.39 29.56 -40.32
CA LEU A 196 7.07 30.23 -41.58
C LEU A 196 7.17 31.75 -41.48
N LYS A 197 6.66 32.36 -40.41
CA LYS A 197 6.79 33.80 -40.14
C LYS A 197 8.25 34.24 -39.97
N ALA A 198 9.06 33.44 -39.27
CA ALA A 198 10.48 33.72 -39.10
C ALA A 198 11.24 33.64 -40.43
N THR A 199 10.94 32.64 -41.25
CA THR A 199 11.53 32.48 -42.59
C THR A 199 11.08 33.59 -43.54
N GLN A 200 9.81 33.98 -43.56
CA GLN A 200 9.33 35.13 -44.35
C GLN A 200 9.99 36.45 -43.93
N LYS A 201 10.19 36.67 -42.62
CA LYS A 201 10.85 37.88 -42.13
C LYS A 201 12.33 37.94 -42.53
N GLN A 202 12.98 36.79 -42.76
CA GLN A 202 14.34 36.71 -43.30
C GLN A 202 14.40 36.86 -44.83
N LEU A 203 13.32 36.53 -45.55
CA LEU A 203 13.21 36.67 -47.01
C LEU A 203 12.61 38.02 -47.48
N ALA A 204 12.12 38.86 -46.57
CA ALA A 204 11.65 40.20 -46.92
C ALA A 204 12.84 41.04 -47.42
N PRO A 205 12.83 41.52 -48.68
CA PRO A 205 13.95 42.28 -49.23
C PRO A 205 14.13 43.58 -48.44
N ALA A 206 15.39 44.00 -48.28
CA ALA A 206 15.77 45.28 -47.70
C ALA A 206 15.41 46.46 -48.63
N ASP A 207 14.15 46.54 -49.06
CA ASP A 207 13.61 47.62 -49.88
C ASP A 207 13.14 48.74 -48.95
N GLY A 208 14.03 49.70 -48.70
CA GLY A 208 13.73 50.91 -47.94
C GLY A 208 14.92 51.75 -47.52
N ALA A 209 16.16 51.28 -47.72
CA ALA A 209 17.35 51.98 -47.25
C ALA A 209 18.09 52.83 -48.31
N ASN A 210 17.59 52.98 -49.54
CA ASN A 210 18.36 53.60 -50.63
C ASN A 210 17.70 54.74 -51.42
N GLU A 211 16.65 55.40 -50.91
CA GLU A 211 16.03 56.56 -51.58
C GLU A 211 16.43 57.93 -50.99
N SER A 212 17.37 58.00 -50.03
CA SER A 212 17.74 59.27 -49.35
C SER A 212 19.20 59.70 -49.53
N ARG A 213 19.85 59.32 -50.64
CA ARG A 213 21.27 59.67 -50.89
C ARG A 213 21.63 60.31 -52.24
N SER A 214 20.66 60.79 -53.02
CA SER A 214 20.95 61.52 -54.26
C SER A 214 20.31 62.92 -54.25
N ALA A 215 20.96 63.84 -53.54
CA ALA A 215 20.86 65.29 -53.73
C ALA A 215 22.29 65.83 -53.92
#